data_AF-A0A969KN23-F1
#
_entry.id   AF-A0A969KN23-F1
#
_cell.length_a   1.000
_cell.length_b   1.000
_cell.length_c   1.000
_cell.angle_alpha   90.00
_cell.angle_beta   90.00
_cell.angle_gamma   90.00
#
_symmetry.space_group_name_H-M   'P 1'
#
loop_
_entity.id
_entity.type
_entity.pdbx_description
1 polymer ?
#
loop_
_entity_poly.entity_id
_entity_poly.type
_entity_poly.pdbx_seq_one_letter_code
_entity_poly.pdbx_strand_id
1 'polypeptide(L)'
;MSWLLFAQLIVFGLSLWVGLYLLANDVGRRRLVHSGVALLLVATAVAVSALLAGSNGVAWAAALVTLSASFWTGGMVALLVEEAQGRNRLLRVWGFLLLPLAALLALFSALSPYPALAHWLVIVGVIVPLIPHALCGPARAARAAAESAALAAGDCLRHVCAESVWRLPAQR
;
A
#
# COMPACT_ATOMS: atom_id res chain seq x y z
N MET A 1 -33.13 -13.40 -3.85
CA MET A 1 -32.75 -12.30 -2.93
C MET A 1 -32.12 -12.78 -1.62
N SER A 2 -32.45 -13.97 -1.10
CA SER A 2 -31.90 -14.53 0.16
C SER A 2 -30.38 -14.79 0.17
N TRP A 3 -29.78 -15.19 -0.95
CA TRP A 3 -28.34 -15.47 -1.04
C TRP A 3 -27.45 -14.25 -0.79
N LEU A 4 -27.85 -13.06 -1.27
CA LEU A 4 -27.09 -11.82 -1.10
C LEU A 4 -27.03 -11.40 0.38
N LEU A 5 -28.15 -11.50 1.09
CA LEU A 5 -28.21 -11.22 2.53
C LEU A 5 -27.33 -12.20 3.31
N PHE A 6 -27.36 -13.48 2.94
CA PHE A 6 -26.52 -14.49 3.57
C PHE A 6 -25.02 -14.19 3.36
N ALA A 7 -24.62 -13.83 2.14
CA ALA A 7 -23.24 -13.44 1.84
C ALA A 7 -22.81 -12.20 2.64
N GLN A 8 -23.66 -11.17 2.73
CA GLN A 8 -23.38 -9.97 3.54
C GLN A 8 -23.22 -10.31 5.02
N LEU A 9 -24.05 -11.20 5.56
CA LEU A 9 -24.00 -11.62 6.96
C LEU A 9 -22.73 -12.40 7.28
N ILE A 10 -22.27 -13.27 6.37
CA ILE A 10 -20.99 -13.96 6.48
C ILE A 10 -19.82 -12.97 6.42
N VAL A 11 -19.81 -12.08 5.44
CA VAL A 11 -18.73 -11.08 5.30
C VAL A 11 -18.67 -10.19 6.53
N PHE A 12 -19.82 -9.72 7.03
CA PHE A 12 -19.91 -8.95 8.26
C PHE A 12 -19.33 -9.73 9.45
N GLY A 13 -19.80 -10.96 9.68
CA GLY A 13 -19.38 -11.78 10.81
C GLY A 13 -17.88 -12.09 10.78
N LEU A 14 -17.35 -12.48 9.63
CA LEU A 14 -15.92 -12.74 9.45
C LEU A 14 -15.07 -11.49 9.63
N SER A 15 -15.44 -10.37 9.00
CA SER A 15 -14.69 -9.12 9.13
C SER A 15 -14.71 -8.61 10.58
N LEU A 16 -15.86 -8.69 11.26
CA LEU A 16 -15.98 -8.28 12.66
C LEU A 16 -15.13 -9.17 13.58
N TRP A 17 -15.27 -10.49 13.45
CA TRP A 17 -14.58 -11.46 14.29
C TRP A 17 -13.06 -11.41 14.09
N VAL A 18 -12.58 -11.47 12.84
CA VAL A 18 -11.15 -11.38 12.53
C VAL A 18 -10.59 -10.00 12.91
N GLY A 19 -11.36 -8.93 12.68
CA GLY A 19 -10.96 -7.57 13.07
C GLY A 19 -10.72 -7.45 14.58
N LEU A 20 -11.71 -7.86 15.39
CA LEU A 20 -11.59 -7.88 16.85
C LEU A 20 -10.48 -8.80 17.34
N TYR A 21 -10.36 -9.99 16.74
CA TYR A 21 -9.29 -10.94 17.07
C TYR A 21 -7.91 -10.32 16.84
N LEU A 22 -7.67 -9.67 15.69
CA LEU A 22 -6.40 -9.01 15.39
C LEU A 22 -6.10 -7.84 16.34
N LEU A 23 -7.12 -7.10 16.78
CA LEU A 23 -6.95 -6.03 17.77
C LEU A 23 -6.63 -6.59 19.16
N ALA A 24 -7.23 -7.71 19.54
CA ALA A 24 -7.02 -8.34 20.83
C ALA A 24 -5.65 -9.02 20.95
N ASN A 25 -5.08 -9.53 19.84
CA ASN A 25 -4.01 -10.52 19.94
C ASN A 25 -2.57 -9.99 19.97
N ASP A 26 -2.29 -8.68 19.79
CA ASP A 26 -1.00 -8.07 20.15
C ASP A 26 -0.98 -6.56 19.85
N VAL A 27 -1.11 -5.69 20.86
CA VAL A 27 -1.11 -4.22 20.66
C VAL A 27 0.28 -3.70 20.27
N GLY A 28 1.34 -4.48 20.55
CA GLY A 28 2.72 -4.10 20.21
C GLY A 28 3.00 -4.08 18.72
N ARG A 29 2.24 -4.85 17.91
CA ARG A 29 2.45 -4.96 16.47
C ARG A 29 1.50 -4.00 15.73
N ARG A 30 1.93 -2.75 15.55
CA ARG A 30 1.17 -1.70 14.82
C ARG A 30 0.54 -2.18 13.51
N ARG A 31 1.19 -3.11 12.79
CA ARG A 31 0.65 -3.70 11.54
C ARG A 31 -0.65 -4.48 11.74
N LEU A 32 -0.71 -5.36 12.75
CA LEU A 32 -1.93 -6.15 13.01
C LEU A 32 -3.10 -5.24 13.40
N VAL A 33 -2.82 -4.20 14.17
CA VAL A 33 -3.81 -3.19 14.54
C VAL A 33 -4.40 -2.52 13.31
N HIS A 34 -3.59 -2.13 12.32
CA HIS A 34 -4.10 -1.49 11.09
C HIS A 34 -4.97 -2.45 10.27
N SER A 35 -4.56 -3.70 10.10
CA SER A 35 -5.36 -4.71 9.40
C SER A 35 -6.67 -5.01 10.13
N GLY A 36 -6.64 -5.10 11.46
CA GLY A 36 -7.86 -5.32 12.24
C GLY A 36 -8.81 -4.12 12.17
N VAL A 37 -8.31 -2.89 12.27
CA VAL A 37 -9.12 -1.67 12.09
C VAL A 37 -9.74 -1.61 10.68
N ALA A 38 -8.99 -2.00 9.64
CA ALA A 38 -9.52 -2.08 8.28
C ALA A 38 -10.71 -3.05 8.17
N LEU A 39 -10.61 -4.22 8.80
CA LEU A 39 -11.68 -5.22 8.80
C LEU A 39 -12.89 -4.75 9.61
N LEU A 40 -12.68 -4.06 10.72
CA LEU A 40 -13.77 -3.43 11.47
C LEU A 40 -14.49 -2.37 10.64
N LEU A 41 -13.76 -1.57 9.85
CA LEU A 41 -14.35 -0.61 8.91
C LEU A 41 -15.22 -1.30 7.85
N VAL A 42 -14.80 -2.45 7.31
CA VAL A 42 -15.62 -3.27 6.40
C VAL A 42 -16.89 -3.75 7.09
N ALA A 43 -16.79 -4.29 8.30
CA ALA A 43 -17.94 -4.75 9.05
C ALA A 43 -18.94 -3.60 9.29
N THR A 44 -18.45 -2.42 9.67
CA THR A 44 -19.32 -1.23 9.79
C THR A 44 -19.90 -0.80 8.45
N ALA A 45 -19.16 -0.91 7.33
CA ALA A 45 -19.68 -0.62 5.99
C ALA A 45 -20.90 -1.47 5.68
N VAL A 46 -20.77 -2.78 5.89
CA VAL A 46 -21.84 -3.74 5.63
C VAL A 46 -23.02 -3.47 6.54
N ALA A 47 -22.81 -3.24 7.83
CA ALA A 47 -23.87 -2.91 8.78
C ALA A 47 -24.61 -1.62 8.39
N VAL A 48 -23.88 -0.53 8.11
CA VAL A 48 -24.45 0.76 7.70
C VAL A 48 -25.22 0.63 6.39
N SER A 49 -24.70 -0.14 5.42
CA SER A 49 -25.39 -0.40 4.17
C SER A 49 -26.71 -1.14 4.35
N ALA A 50 -26.77 -2.04 5.34
CA ALA A 50 -27.98 -2.79 5.68
C ALA A 50 -28.99 -1.95 6.48
N LEU A 51 -28.52 -1.05 7.34
CA LEU A 51 -29.33 -0.13 8.15
C LEU A 51 -29.92 1.01 7.33
N LEU A 52 -29.13 1.61 6.44
CA LEU A 52 -29.52 2.74 5.59
C LEU A 52 -30.06 2.23 4.25
N ALA A 53 -31.16 1.47 4.28
CA ALA A 53 -31.82 1.01 3.06
C ALA A 53 -32.16 2.21 2.14
N GLY A 54 -31.48 2.33 0.99
CA GLY A 54 -31.66 3.43 0.03
C GLY A 54 -30.34 3.87 -0.64
N SER A 55 -30.42 4.90 -1.50
CA SER A 55 -29.28 5.45 -2.25
C SER A 55 -28.15 5.96 -1.35
N ASN A 56 -28.49 6.48 -0.17
CA ASN A 56 -27.53 6.98 0.80
C ASN A 56 -26.71 5.85 1.43
N GLY A 57 -27.29 4.67 1.66
CA GLY A 57 -26.58 3.51 2.20
C GLY A 57 -25.49 3.02 1.26
N VAL A 58 -25.71 3.08 -0.05
CA VAL A 58 -24.71 2.71 -1.07
C VAL A 58 -23.52 3.67 -1.04
N ALA A 59 -23.75 4.96 -0.88
CA ALA A 59 -22.69 5.96 -0.80
C ALA A 59 -21.81 5.78 0.44
N TRP A 60 -22.42 5.54 1.61
CA TRP A 60 -21.70 5.26 2.85
C TRP A 60 -20.95 3.92 2.81
N ALA A 61 -21.55 2.88 2.23
CA ALA A 61 -20.90 1.60 2.03
C ALA A 61 -19.65 1.74 1.14
N ALA A 62 -19.77 2.45 0.02
CA ALA A 62 -18.67 2.71 -0.89
C ALA A 62 -17.54 3.48 -0.19
N ALA A 63 -17.86 4.52 0.58
CA ALA A 63 -16.89 5.30 1.35
C ALA A 63 -16.08 4.43 2.35
N LEU A 64 -16.78 3.57 3.11
CA LEU A 64 -16.14 2.69 4.10
C LEU A 64 -15.32 1.57 3.44
N VAL A 65 -15.77 1.05 2.29
CA VAL A 65 -14.99 0.08 1.49
C VAL A 65 -13.71 0.72 0.95
N THR A 66 -13.78 1.97 0.45
CA THR A 66 -12.60 2.69 -0.02
C THR A 66 -11.59 2.91 1.11
N LEU A 67 -12.05 3.32 2.30
CA LEU A 67 -11.22 3.44 3.49
C LEU A 67 -10.55 2.11 3.83
N SER A 68 -11.31 1.02 3.87
CA SER A 68 -10.75 -0.31 4.12
C SER A 68 -9.68 -0.70 3.09
N ALA A 69 -9.94 -0.47 1.80
CA ALA A 69 -8.97 -0.72 0.75
C ALA A 69 -7.68 0.11 0.94
N SER A 70 -7.78 1.36 1.38
CA SER A 70 -6.61 2.22 1.70
C SER A 70 -5.78 1.69 2.87
N PHE A 71 -6.43 1.13 3.89
CA PHE A 71 -5.71 0.48 5.00
C PHE A 71 -5.06 -0.85 4.57
N TRP A 72 -5.77 -1.65 3.75
CA TRP A 72 -5.26 -2.93 3.25
C TRP A 72 -4.05 -2.76 2.34
N THR A 73 -4.13 -1.79 1.42
CA THR A 73 -3.01 -1.41 0.55
C THR A 73 -1.82 -0.88 1.37
N GLY A 74 -2.06 -0.08 2.42
CA GLY A 74 -1.01 0.30 3.36
C GLY A 74 -0.34 -0.90 4.05
N GLY A 75 -1.14 -1.92 4.42
CA GLY A 75 -0.64 -3.19 4.95
C GLY A 75 0.20 -3.97 3.93
N MET A 76 -0.22 -4.04 2.67
CA MET A 76 0.53 -4.68 1.59
C MET A 76 1.83 -3.94 1.28
N VAL A 77 1.82 -2.60 1.30
CA VAL A 77 3.03 -1.77 1.17
C VAL A 77 4.00 -2.04 2.33
N ALA A 78 3.50 -2.35 3.52
CA ALA A 78 4.35 -2.73 4.65
C ALA A 78 4.97 -4.14 4.48
N LEU A 79 4.31 -5.03 3.73
CA LEU A 79 4.80 -6.38 3.40
C LEU A 79 5.81 -6.39 2.24
N LEU A 80 6.00 -5.29 1.52
CA LEU A 80 7.11 -5.18 0.56
C LEU A 80 8.44 -5.42 1.28
N VAL A 81 9.28 -6.22 0.63
CA VAL A 81 10.60 -6.68 1.11
C VAL A 81 11.38 -5.53 1.76
N GLU A 82 11.96 -5.82 2.92
CA GLU A 82 12.62 -4.88 3.84
C GLU A 82 13.69 -4.02 3.17
N GLU A 83 14.34 -4.53 2.13
CA GLU A 83 15.54 -3.95 1.50
C GLU A 83 15.24 -2.87 0.44
N ALA A 84 13.97 -2.63 0.09
CA ALA A 84 13.63 -1.62 -0.89
C ALA A 84 13.93 -0.20 -0.35
N GLN A 85 15.02 0.41 -0.81
CA GLN A 85 15.37 1.81 -0.56
C GLN A 85 14.22 2.72 -1.00
N GLY A 86 13.38 3.13 -0.05
CA GLY A 86 12.19 3.94 -0.33
C GLY A 86 10.95 3.55 0.47
N ARG A 87 10.90 2.34 1.07
CA ARG A 87 9.74 1.88 1.87
C ARG A 87 9.31 2.90 2.92
N ASN A 88 10.26 3.46 3.66
CA ASN A 88 9.96 4.39 4.74
C ASN A 88 9.42 5.74 4.24
N ARG A 89 9.87 6.21 3.07
CA ARG A 89 9.33 7.41 2.42
C ARG A 89 7.93 7.13 1.88
N LEU A 90 7.73 5.98 1.25
CA LEU A 90 6.42 5.57 0.73
C LEU A 90 5.40 5.42 1.86
N LEU A 91 5.75 4.79 2.99
CA LEU A 91 4.88 4.69 4.16
C LEU A 91 4.53 6.06 4.75
N ARG A 92 5.48 7.01 4.79
CA ARG A 92 5.17 8.39 5.22
C ARG A 92 4.22 9.09 4.27
N VAL A 93 4.48 9.04 2.96
CA VAL A 93 3.59 9.64 1.95
C VAL A 93 2.21 8.97 1.99
N TRP A 94 2.17 7.66 2.21
CA TRP A 94 0.93 6.91 2.35
C TRP A 94 0.12 7.37 3.56
N GLY A 95 0.75 7.42 4.73
CA GLY A 95 0.09 7.80 5.98
C GLY A 95 -0.28 9.27 6.06
N PHE A 96 0.60 10.18 5.60
CA PHE A 96 0.39 11.62 5.70
C PHE A 96 -0.39 12.24 4.54
N LEU A 97 -0.34 11.64 3.35
CA LEU A 97 -0.95 12.22 2.15
C LEU A 97 -2.13 11.37 1.67
N LEU A 98 -1.91 10.08 1.39
CA LEU A 98 -2.95 9.26 0.78
C LEU A 98 -4.08 8.91 1.74
N LEU A 99 -3.79 8.59 3.00
CA LEU A 99 -4.81 8.22 3.98
C LEU A 99 -5.80 9.37 4.27
N PRO A 100 -5.36 10.60 4.61
CA PRO A 100 -6.28 11.70 4.83
C PRO A 100 -6.98 12.12 3.54
N LEU A 101 -6.31 12.04 2.39
CA LEU A 101 -6.94 12.33 1.10
C LEU A 101 -8.04 11.31 0.78
N ALA A 102 -7.80 10.02 1.01
CA ALA A 102 -8.80 8.96 0.83
C ALA A 102 -9.98 9.13 1.81
N ALA A 103 -9.72 9.52 3.06
CA ALA A 103 -10.77 9.83 4.03
C ALA A 103 -11.61 11.03 3.60
N LEU A 104 -10.98 12.12 3.13
CA LEU A 104 -11.66 13.30 2.59
C LEU A 104 -12.51 12.96 1.37
N LEU A 105 -11.97 12.19 0.44
CA LEU A 105 -12.66 11.76 -0.76
C LEU A 105 -13.83 10.81 -0.44
N ALA A 106 -13.66 9.91 0.52
CA ALA A 106 -14.72 9.04 1.03
C ALA A 106 -15.85 9.86 1.67
N LEU A 107 -15.50 10.86 2.49
CA LEU A 107 -16.47 11.79 3.09
C LEU A 107 -17.21 12.57 1.99
N PHE A 108 -16.48 13.12 1.02
CA PHE A 108 -17.07 13.88 -0.08
C PHE A 108 -18.00 13.02 -0.94
N SER A 109 -17.63 11.75 -1.18
CA SER A 109 -18.48 10.79 -1.87
C SER A 109 -19.76 10.46 -1.09
N ALA A 110 -19.70 10.42 0.25
CA ALA A 110 -20.86 10.15 1.09
C ALA A 110 -21.83 11.35 1.15
N LEU A 111 -21.33 12.58 1.01
CA LEU A 111 -22.14 13.80 0.99
C LEU A 111 -22.58 14.22 -0.43
N SER A 112 -21.96 13.68 -1.47
CA SER A 112 -22.22 14.07 -2.85
C SER A 112 -23.55 13.49 -3.37
N PRO A 113 -24.36 14.28 -4.12
CA PRO A 113 -25.54 13.77 -4.81
C PRO A 113 -25.20 12.81 -5.96
N TYR A 114 -23.92 12.73 -6.37
CA TYR A 114 -23.44 11.84 -7.44
C TYR A 114 -22.35 10.88 -6.92
N PRO A 115 -22.72 9.84 -6.14
CA PRO A 115 -21.76 8.97 -5.46
C PRO A 115 -20.91 8.15 -6.43
N ALA A 116 -21.43 7.80 -7.61
CA ALA A 116 -20.71 7.01 -8.60
C ALA A 116 -19.51 7.77 -9.21
N LEU A 117 -19.68 9.05 -9.56
CA LEU A 117 -18.60 9.87 -10.13
C LEU A 117 -17.53 10.20 -9.10
N ALA A 118 -17.95 10.50 -7.87
CA ALA A 118 -17.03 10.72 -6.75
C ALA A 118 -16.16 9.47 -6.52
N HIS A 119 -16.76 8.28 -6.54
CA HIS A 119 -16.04 7.02 -6.34
C HIS A 119 -14.97 6.75 -7.42
N TRP A 120 -15.30 6.97 -8.69
CA TRP A 120 -14.33 6.83 -9.78
C TRP A 120 -13.17 7.82 -9.67
N LEU A 121 -13.43 9.06 -9.26
CA LEU A 121 -12.37 10.04 -9.00
C LEU A 121 -11.46 9.61 -7.84
N VAL A 122 -11.99 8.92 -6.83
CA VAL A 122 -11.14 8.35 -5.75
C VAL A 122 -10.27 7.22 -6.28
N ILE A 123 -10.86 6.28 -7.03
CA ILE A 123 -10.12 5.15 -7.61
C ILE A 123 -9.01 5.66 -8.52
N VAL A 124 -9.33 6.57 -9.43
CA VAL A 124 -8.35 7.15 -10.36
C VAL A 124 -7.32 8.00 -9.61
N GLY A 125 -7.75 8.86 -8.69
CA GLY A 125 -6.86 9.73 -7.91
C GLY A 125 -5.91 8.99 -6.97
N VAL A 126 -6.28 7.80 -6.49
CA VAL A 126 -5.42 6.96 -5.64
C VAL A 126 -4.55 6.02 -6.47
N ILE A 127 -5.09 5.38 -7.53
CA ILE A 127 -4.37 4.39 -8.33
C ILE A 127 -3.38 5.03 -9.30
N VAL A 128 -3.74 6.15 -9.96
CA VAL A 128 -2.86 6.80 -10.94
C VAL A 128 -1.51 7.24 -10.35
N PRO A 129 -1.42 7.87 -9.16
CA PRO A 129 -0.11 8.23 -8.60
C PRO A 129 0.71 7.03 -8.12
N LEU A 130 0.11 5.84 -7.95
CA LEU A 130 0.82 4.61 -7.63
C LEU A 130 1.57 4.01 -8.84
N ILE A 131 1.05 4.20 -10.05
CA ILE A 131 1.62 3.67 -11.30
C ILE A 131 3.08 4.13 -11.54
N PRO A 132 3.42 5.44 -11.48
CA PRO A 132 4.80 5.88 -11.75
C PRO A 132 5.78 5.36 -10.69
N HIS A 133 5.35 5.19 -9.44
CA HIS A 133 6.21 4.63 -8.39
C HIS A 133 6.47 3.13 -8.56
N ALA A 134 5.49 2.36 -9.02
CA ALA A 134 5.66 0.95 -9.34
C ALA A 134 6.57 0.73 -10.56
N LEU A 135 6.48 1.59 -11.58
CA LEU A 135 7.24 1.44 -12.82
C LEU A 135 8.69 1.99 -12.74
N CYS A 136 8.94 3.06 -11.98
CA CYS A 136 10.29 3.63 -11.87
C CYS A 136 11.20 2.93 -10.83
N GLY A 137 10.62 2.20 -9.87
CA GLY A 137 11.37 1.45 -8.86
C GLY A 137 12.42 0.49 -9.43
N PRO A 138 12.04 -0.45 -10.33
CA PRO A 138 12.99 -1.43 -10.88
C PRO A 138 14.05 -0.78 -11.79
N ALA A 139 13.68 0.27 -12.53
CA ALA A 139 14.62 0.96 -13.42
C ALA A 139 15.72 1.72 -12.64
N ARG A 140 15.39 2.34 -11.50
CA ARG A 140 16.40 2.99 -10.65
C ARG A 140 17.27 1.98 -9.92
N ALA A 141 16.68 0.88 -9.45
CA ALA A 141 17.45 -0.20 -8.82
C ALA A 141 18.44 -0.84 -9.80
N ALA A 142 18.02 -1.10 -11.04
CA ALA A 142 18.90 -1.61 -12.09
C ALA A 142 20.03 -0.64 -12.42
N ARG A 143 19.75 0.67 -12.45
CA ARG A 143 20.76 1.71 -12.72
C ARG A 143 21.79 1.82 -11.59
N ALA A 144 21.35 1.79 -10.34
CA ALA A 144 22.24 1.79 -9.18
C ALA A 144 23.11 0.52 -9.12
N ALA A 145 22.53 -0.65 -9.44
CA ALA A 145 23.29 -1.89 -9.54
C ALA A 145 24.36 -1.81 -10.65
N ALA A 146 24.01 -1.27 -11.82
CA ALA A 146 24.96 -1.09 -12.93
C ALA A 146 26.10 -0.12 -12.56
N GLU A 147 25.81 1.00 -11.88
CA GLU A 147 26.84 1.94 -11.41
C GLU A 147 27.77 1.30 -10.36
N SER A 148 27.23 0.52 -9.43
CA SER A 148 28.04 -0.20 -8.43
C SER A 148 28.94 -1.28 -9.06
N ALA A 149 28.44 -1.99 -10.08
CA ALA A 149 29.23 -2.99 -10.83
C ALA A 149 30.34 -2.32 -11.65
N ALA A 150 30.07 -1.16 -12.25
CA ALA A 150 31.06 -0.39 -12.99
C ALA A 150 32.19 0.14 -12.09
N LEU A 151 31.87 0.61 -10.88
CA LEU A 151 32.86 1.03 -9.90
C LEU A 151 33.74 -0.14 -9.43
N ALA A 152 33.13 -1.29 -9.11
CA ALA A 152 33.87 -2.49 -8.71
C ALA A 152 34.80 -3.01 -9.82
N ALA A 153 34.37 -2.97 -11.09
CA ALA A 153 35.22 -3.32 -12.23
C ALA A 153 36.40 -2.34 -12.40
N GLY A 154 36.17 -1.05 -12.17
CA GLY A 154 37.23 -0.02 -12.20
C GLY A 154 38.30 -0.20 -11.13
N ASP A 155 37.91 -0.52 -9.90
CA ASP A 155 38.85 -0.79 -8.81
C ASP A 155 39.65 -2.08 -9.02
N CYS A 156 39.03 -3.11 -9.59
CA CYS A 156 39.71 -4.36 -9.94
C CYS A 156 40.80 -4.12 -11.02
N LEU A 157 40.50 -3.32 -12.05
CA LEU A 157 41.48 -2.95 -13.07
C LEU A 157 42.66 -2.15 -12.49
N ARG A 158 42.40 -1.23 -11.54
CA ARG A 158 43.49 -0.50 -10.86
C ARG A 158 44.37 -1.42 -10.04
N HIS A 159 43.80 -2.40 -9.33
CA HIS A 159 44.58 -3.36 -8.55
C HIS A 159 45.46 -4.25 -9.45
N VAL A 160 44.91 -4.78 -10.55
CA VAL A 160 45.66 -5.61 -11.51
C VAL A 160 46.76 -4.81 -12.22
N CYS A 161 46.50 -3.55 -12.60
CA CYS A 161 47.53 -2.68 -13.17
C CYS A 161 48.62 -2.31 -12.15
N ALA A 162 48.26 -2.06 -10.89
CA ALA A 162 49.24 -1.79 -9.85
C ALA A 162 50.18 -2.98 -9.61
N GLU A 163 49.68 -4.22 -9.68
CA GLU A 163 50.47 -5.43 -9.45
C GLU A 163 51.42 -5.78 -10.61
N SER A 164 51.04 -5.43 -11.85
CA SER A 164 51.83 -5.72 -13.05
C SER A 164 53.01 -4.75 -13.28
N VAL A 165 52.92 -3.51 -12.78
CA VAL A 165 54.01 -2.51 -12.90
C VAL A 165 55.27 -2.90 -12.10
N TRP A 166 55.14 -3.68 -11.03
CA TRP A 166 56.29 -4.11 -10.21
C TRP A 166 57.02 -5.35 -10.73
N ARG A 167 56.54 -6.01 -11.81
CA ARG A 167 57.17 -7.22 -12.38
C ARG A 167 57.90 -6.95 -13.70
N LEU A 168 58.50 -5.78 -13.87
CA LEU A 168 59.45 -5.58 -14.96
C LEU A 168 60.83 -6.12 -14.51
N PRO A 169 61.34 -7.20 -15.11
CA PRO A 169 62.68 -7.67 -14.82
C PRO A 169 63.68 -6.60 -15.27
N ALA A 170 64.55 -6.17 -14.36
CA ALA A 170 65.67 -5.31 -14.69
C ALA A 170 66.60 -6.07 -15.65
N GLN A 171 66.40 -5.90 -16.95
CA GLN A 171 67.34 -6.38 -17.95
C GLN A 171 68.58 -5.48 -17.88
N ARG A 172 69.68 -6.09 -17.41
CA ARG A 172 71.05 -5.62 -17.59
C ARG A 172 71.66 -6.31 -18.80
#